data_AF-W9XWJ3-F1
#
_entry.id   AF-W9XWJ3-F1
#
_cell.length_a   1.000
_cell.length_b   1.000
_cell.length_c   1.000
_cell.angle_alpha   90.00
_cell.angle_beta   90.00
_cell.angle_gamma   90.00
#
_symmetry.space_group_name_H-M   'P 1'
#
loop_
_entity.id
_entity.type
_entity.pdbx_description
1 polymer ?
#
loop_
_entity_poly.entity_id
_entity_poly.type
_entity_poly.pdbx_seq_one_letter_code
_entity_poly.pdbx_strand_id
1 'polypeptide(L)'
;MAVIDHTAQLAHFFSQLRYDDLPEQVVEQAKRGILNSLGCALGSSETSSAQKVFSLINQADQATLLGRVDRASVEDATLLNGVALTAADYDDTHLRTVIHPSGTPLAALFSWAENRHLSGKEFLLAFVCGVEAQCAVGNAISPGHYRDGWHITGTTGSFGAAAAVAKTLDLDSHRFAAALGHACSMAGGIRAMFGTDTKTLHMGRAAQNGILAANLALHGFESCTRSIESWAKLVSPTVNEQLISILAQDGKWQILQNTFKPYPCGIVIHPLIDGCLEAFADDKAIAEKLDTVDVLVNPQCIRLCSIKHPKSGLEAIFSLYHGCAVALVRGHAGPSQFTDQACNDAAITSVRDKVKVATNEAIHDDEAYLTFRYRCGAPQEKKIHVQHATGCLTRPMTKLSLEEKFLDQAVPIIGKQRAQMAMEASWNLENVGDIADFARLFSLLHQS
;
A
#
# COMPACT_ATOMS: atom_id res chain seq x y z
N MET A 1 -32.46 20.47 11.13
CA MET A 1 -32.27 19.10 10.58
C MET A 1 -31.86 18.20 11.74
N ALA A 2 -32.35 16.96 11.77
CA ALA A 2 -31.90 15.99 12.77
C ALA A 2 -30.40 15.75 12.63
N VAL A 3 -29.70 15.63 13.74
CA VAL A 3 -28.28 15.31 13.77
C VAL A 3 -28.13 13.84 13.34
N ILE A 4 -27.42 13.59 12.22
CA ILE A 4 -27.19 12.24 11.70
C ILE A 4 -25.98 11.64 12.43
N ASP A 5 -26.11 10.38 12.85
CA ASP A 5 -25.01 9.56 13.36
C ASP A 5 -24.45 8.71 12.22
N HIS A 6 -23.45 9.25 11.54
CA HIS A 6 -22.78 8.59 10.42
C HIS A 6 -21.95 7.40 10.89
N THR A 7 -21.40 7.45 12.11
CA THR A 7 -20.70 6.30 12.71
C THR A 7 -21.65 5.11 12.85
N ALA A 8 -22.86 5.32 13.38
CA ALA A 8 -23.85 4.27 13.55
C ALA A 8 -24.34 3.70 12.20
N GLN A 9 -24.54 4.54 11.19
CA GLN A 9 -24.92 4.07 9.84
C GLN A 9 -23.83 3.23 9.19
N LEU A 10 -22.57 3.66 9.29
CA LEU A 10 -21.41 2.93 8.81
C LEU A 10 -21.28 1.55 9.47
N ALA A 11 -21.40 1.51 10.80
CA ALA A 11 -21.37 0.29 11.58
C ALA A 11 -22.54 -0.66 11.24
N HIS A 12 -23.74 -0.12 11.07
CA HIS A 12 -24.90 -0.90 10.66
C HIS A 12 -24.67 -1.58 9.30
N PHE A 13 -24.21 -0.84 8.29
CA PHE A 13 -23.90 -1.38 6.96
C PHE A 13 -22.93 -2.57 7.06
N PHE A 14 -21.78 -2.41 7.72
CA PHE A 14 -20.80 -3.49 7.81
C PHE A 14 -21.25 -4.68 8.65
N SER A 15 -22.02 -4.45 9.72
CA SER A 15 -22.57 -5.56 10.52
C SER A 15 -23.46 -6.47 9.67
N GLN A 16 -24.24 -5.90 8.74
CA GLN A 16 -25.19 -6.66 7.92
C GLN A 16 -24.60 -7.21 6.62
N LEU A 17 -23.50 -6.64 6.13
CA LEU A 17 -22.89 -7.04 4.85
C LEU A 17 -22.47 -8.52 4.84
N ARG A 18 -22.83 -9.27 3.81
CA ARG A 18 -22.45 -10.68 3.63
C ARG A 18 -21.51 -10.82 2.43
N TYR A 19 -20.80 -11.95 2.37
CA TYR A 19 -19.91 -12.23 1.23
C TYR A 19 -20.67 -12.22 -0.10
N ASP A 20 -21.87 -12.82 -0.13
CA ASP A 20 -22.68 -12.91 -1.35
C ASP A 20 -23.25 -11.55 -1.80
N ASP A 21 -23.15 -10.50 -0.97
CA ASP A 21 -23.52 -9.14 -1.34
C ASP A 21 -22.39 -8.43 -2.12
N LEU A 22 -21.18 -8.99 -2.14
CA LEU A 22 -20.02 -8.40 -2.80
C LEU A 22 -20.10 -8.63 -4.31
N PRO A 23 -20.04 -7.57 -5.14
CA PRO A 23 -19.87 -7.74 -6.58
C PRO A 23 -18.58 -8.49 -6.91
N GLU A 24 -18.58 -9.27 -7.99
CA GLU A 24 -17.40 -10.05 -8.43
C GLU A 24 -16.14 -9.16 -8.58
N GLN A 25 -16.29 -7.98 -9.17
CA GLN A 25 -15.20 -7.02 -9.32
C GLN A 25 -14.61 -6.52 -7.99
N VAL A 26 -15.41 -6.47 -6.91
CA VAL A 26 -14.95 -6.11 -5.56
C VAL A 26 -14.10 -7.23 -4.97
N VAL A 27 -14.56 -8.48 -5.13
CA VAL A 27 -13.80 -9.66 -4.71
C VAL A 27 -12.48 -9.76 -5.48
N GLU A 28 -12.50 -9.59 -6.79
CA GLU A 28 -11.29 -9.62 -7.62
C GLU A 28 -10.30 -8.51 -7.22
N GLN A 29 -10.80 -7.29 -6.98
CA GLN A 29 -9.97 -6.18 -6.54
C GLN A 29 -9.39 -6.41 -5.13
N ALA A 30 -10.15 -7.07 -4.24
CA ALA A 30 -9.64 -7.49 -2.93
C ALA A 30 -8.49 -8.50 -3.07
N LYS A 31 -8.62 -9.51 -3.93
CA LYS A 31 -7.55 -10.48 -4.22
C LYS A 31 -6.30 -9.82 -4.77
N ARG A 32 -6.45 -8.85 -5.68
CA ARG A 32 -5.34 -8.01 -6.17
C ARG A 32 -4.63 -7.26 -5.03
N GLY A 33 -5.39 -6.64 -4.14
CA GLY A 33 -4.87 -5.92 -2.98
C GLY A 33 -4.12 -6.82 -2.00
N ILE A 34 -4.67 -8.00 -1.70
CA ILE A 34 -4.06 -9.00 -0.82
C ILE A 34 -2.76 -9.53 -1.44
N LEU A 35 -2.78 -9.97 -2.71
CA LEU A 35 -1.59 -10.48 -3.40
C LEU A 35 -0.47 -9.43 -3.44
N ASN A 36 -0.79 -8.21 -3.87
CA ASN A 36 0.15 -7.09 -3.92
C ASN A 36 0.81 -6.83 -2.57
N SER A 37 -0.01 -6.77 -1.52
CA SER A 37 0.42 -6.47 -0.17
C SER A 37 1.30 -7.59 0.40
N LEU A 38 0.90 -8.85 0.27
CA LEU A 38 1.72 -9.99 0.72
C LEU A 38 3.07 -10.05 0.00
N GLY A 39 3.12 -9.73 -1.30
CA GLY A 39 4.37 -9.58 -2.03
C GLY A 39 5.28 -8.50 -1.44
N CYS A 40 4.73 -7.32 -1.13
CA CYS A 40 5.47 -6.22 -0.51
C CYS A 40 6.02 -6.59 0.87
N ALA A 41 5.21 -7.30 1.67
CA ALA A 41 5.61 -7.77 2.99
C ALA A 41 6.77 -8.77 2.91
N LEU A 42 6.68 -9.76 2.01
CA LEU A 42 7.75 -10.74 1.79
C LEU A 42 9.05 -10.04 1.35
N GLY A 43 8.98 -9.23 0.28
CA GLY A 43 10.15 -8.53 -0.26
C GLY A 43 10.80 -7.56 0.71
N SER A 44 10.06 -7.14 1.75
CA SER A 44 10.55 -6.21 2.78
C SER A 44 10.79 -6.86 4.15
N SER A 45 10.60 -8.18 4.27
CA SER A 45 10.63 -8.91 5.54
C SER A 45 11.95 -8.79 6.30
N GLU A 46 13.06 -8.57 5.58
CA GLU A 46 14.41 -8.43 6.15
C GLU A 46 14.97 -7.01 6.09
N THR A 47 14.15 -6.00 5.74
CA THR A 47 14.58 -4.60 5.75
C THR A 47 15.04 -4.14 7.14
N SER A 48 15.89 -3.10 7.19
CA SER A 48 16.39 -2.54 8.46
C SER A 48 15.26 -2.19 9.44
N SER A 49 14.15 -1.62 8.97
CA SER A 49 12.99 -1.29 9.80
C SER A 49 12.31 -2.55 10.36
N ALA A 50 12.11 -3.58 9.53
CA ALA A 50 11.59 -4.87 9.96
C ALA A 50 12.50 -5.55 10.99
N GLN A 51 13.83 -5.57 10.78
CA GLN A 51 14.77 -6.16 11.74
C GLN A 51 14.79 -5.44 13.09
N LYS A 52 14.69 -4.10 13.10
CA LYS A 52 14.61 -3.31 14.34
C LYS A 52 13.35 -3.68 15.14
N VAL A 53 12.20 -3.83 14.49
CA VAL A 53 10.96 -4.25 15.15
C VAL A 53 11.07 -5.71 15.61
N PHE A 54 11.62 -6.59 14.78
CA PHE A 54 11.84 -8.00 15.13
C PHE A 54 12.70 -8.14 16.41
N SER A 55 13.66 -7.25 16.64
CA SER A 55 14.47 -7.27 17.87
C SER A 55 13.73 -6.91 19.16
N LEU A 56 12.49 -6.38 19.05
CA LEU A 56 11.68 -5.94 20.19
C LEU A 56 10.52 -6.90 20.51
N ILE A 57 10.12 -7.74 19.56
CA ILE A 57 8.98 -8.64 19.74
C ILE A 57 9.37 -9.91 20.49
N ASN A 58 8.40 -10.52 21.17
CA ASN A 58 8.62 -11.79 21.84
C ASN A 58 8.12 -12.93 20.95
N GLN A 59 8.93 -14.00 20.84
CA GLN A 59 8.48 -15.21 20.16
C GLN A 59 7.30 -15.82 20.91
N ALA A 60 6.26 -16.19 20.17
CA ALA A 60 5.11 -16.96 20.64
C ALA A 60 4.51 -17.72 19.45
N ASP A 61 3.91 -18.88 19.71
CA ASP A 61 3.36 -19.73 18.65
C ASP A 61 1.88 -19.38 18.39
N GLN A 62 1.62 -18.14 17.96
CA GLN A 62 0.27 -17.67 17.65
C GLN A 62 0.12 -17.23 16.20
N ALA A 63 0.96 -16.34 15.69
CA ALA A 63 0.79 -15.77 14.36
C ALA A 63 2.08 -15.82 13.55
N THR A 64 1.93 -16.05 12.25
CA THR A 64 3.02 -16.12 11.28
C THR A 64 3.65 -14.74 11.10
N LEU A 65 4.98 -14.71 11.15
CA LEU A 65 5.78 -13.58 10.68
C LEU A 65 6.10 -13.79 9.19
N LEU A 66 5.61 -12.90 8.33
CA LEU A 66 5.74 -13.03 6.88
C LEU A 66 7.22 -13.08 6.47
N GLY A 67 7.59 -14.11 5.70
CA GLY A 67 8.95 -14.31 5.22
C GLY A 67 9.95 -14.78 6.28
N ARG A 68 9.50 -15.27 7.43
CA ARG A 68 10.38 -15.71 8.53
C ARG A 68 10.06 -17.12 9.01
N VAL A 69 11.04 -17.73 9.67
CA VAL A 69 10.86 -19.01 10.38
C VAL A 69 10.12 -18.82 11.70
N ASP A 70 10.26 -17.64 12.30
CA ASP A 70 9.71 -17.33 13.61
C ASP A 70 8.19 -17.06 13.59
N ARG A 71 7.59 -17.20 14.77
CA ARG A 71 6.20 -16.82 15.06
C ARG A 71 6.17 -15.92 16.29
N ALA A 72 5.15 -15.09 16.39
CA ALA A 72 4.96 -14.18 17.53
C ALA A 72 3.52 -14.20 18.03
N SER A 73 3.23 -13.40 19.07
CA SER A 73 1.85 -13.12 19.47
C SER A 73 1.10 -12.46 18.31
N VAL A 74 -0.23 -12.51 18.34
CA VAL A 74 -1.05 -11.82 17.33
C VAL A 74 -0.68 -10.33 17.25
N GLU A 75 -0.46 -9.67 18.38
CA GLU A 75 -0.13 -8.25 18.46
C GLU A 75 1.25 -7.94 17.86
N ASP A 76 2.26 -8.76 18.18
CA ASP A 76 3.63 -8.56 17.73
C ASP A 76 3.79 -8.89 16.23
N ALA A 77 3.13 -9.97 15.77
CA ALA A 77 3.07 -10.31 14.35
C ALA A 77 2.38 -9.22 13.54
N THR A 78 1.28 -8.66 14.06
CA THR A 78 0.56 -7.55 13.42
C THR A 78 1.48 -6.33 13.22
N LEU A 79 2.26 -5.99 14.25
CA LEU A 79 3.20 -4.87 14.17
C LEU A 79 4.27 -5.09 13.12
N LEU A 80 4.95 -6.24 13.16
CA LEU A 80 6.04 -6.56 12.24
C LEU A 80 5.55 -6.68 10.79
N ASN A 81 4.45 -7.42 10.58
CA ASN A 81 3.86 -7.62 9.25
C ASN A 81 3.41 -6.28 8.65
N GLY A 82 2.77 -5.41 9.44
CA GLY A 82 2.38 -4.06 9.00
C GLY A 82 3.57 -3.15 8.67
N VAL A 83 4.69 -3.28 9.40
CA VAL A 83 5.94 -2.56 9.07
C VAL A 83 6.51 -3.05 7.76
N ALA A 84 6.60 -4.37 7.55
CA ALA A 84 7.13 -4.96 6.33
C ALA A 84 6.30 -4.57 5.10
N LEU A 85 4.97 -4.57 5.21
CA LEU A 85 4.02 -4.26 4.13
C LEU A 85 4.30 -2.93 3.41
N THR A 86 4.76 -1.90 4.13
CA THR A 86 4.92 -0.54 3.59
C THR A 86 6.38 -0.07 3.58
N ALA A 87 7.33 -0.92 3.97
CA ALA A 87 8.74 -0.53 4.14
C ALA A 87 9.42 -0.10 2.83
N ALA A 88 9.08 -0.74 1.71
CA ALA A 88 9.57 -0.36 0.39
C ALA A 88 8.76 0.78 -0.27
N ASP A 89 7.69 1.28 0.37
CA ASP A 89 6.72 2.20 -0.24
C ASP A 89 6.16 1.68 -1.60
N TYR A 90 6.07 0.35 -1.74
CA TYR A 90 5.69 -0.35 -2.97
C TYR A 90 4.23 -0.85 -2.95
N ASP A 91 3.53 -0.56 -1.86
CA ASP A 91 2.14 -0.89 -1.60
C ASP A 91 1.16 -0.10 -2.50
N ASP A 92 -0.12 -0.32 -2.29
CA ASP A 92 -1.21 0.26 -3.07
C ASP A 92 -1.46 1.73 -2.74
N THR A 93 -2.32 2.42 -3.49
CA THR A 93 -2.69 3.81 -3.19
C THR A 93 -4.12 4.10 -3.61
N HIS A 94 -4.93 4.65 -2.71
CA HIS A 94 -6.22 5.25 -3.05
C HIS A 94 -5.99 6.69 -3.50
N LEU A 95 -6.00 6.93 -4.81
CA LEU A 95 -5.50 8.18 -5.40
C LEU A 95 -6.16 9.45 -4.85
N ARG A 96 -7.49 9.43 -4.61
CA ARG A 96 -8.22 10.60 -4.09
C ARG A 96 -7.72 11.06 -2.73
N THR A 97 -7.28 10.14 -1.89
CA THR A 97 -6.93 10.40 -0.48
C THR A 97 -5.44 10.20 -0.19
N VAL A 98 -4.69 9.61 -1.11
CA VAL A 98 -3.32 9.12 -0.96
C VAL A 98 -3.11 8.13 0.20
N ILE A 99 -4.19 7.46 0.63
CA ILE A 99 -4.15 6.37 1.60
C ILE A 99 -3.52 5.12 0.96
N HIS A 100 -2.83 4.30 1.76
CA HIS A 100 -2.48 2.90 1.41
C HIS A 100 -3.51 1.96 2.08
N PRO A 101 -4.62 1.59 1.39
CA PRO A 101 -5.78 1.01 2.07
C PRO A 101 -5.70 -0.49 2.33
N SER A 102 -4.88 -1.26 1.62
CA SER A 102 -4.81 -2.72 1.83
C SER A 102 -3.96 -3.11 3.04
N GLY A 103 -2.84 -2.41 3.27
CA GLY A 103 -1.81 -2.87 4.19
C GLY A 103 -2.29 -2.98 5.65
N THR A 104 -2.92 -1.93 6.19
CA THR A 104 -3.34 -1.91 7.60
C THR A 104 -4.42 -2.96 7.92
N PRO A 105 -5.53 -3.07 7.15
CA PRO A 105 -6.52 -4.12 7.38
C PRO A 105 -5.93 -5.52 7.20
N LEU A 106 -5.06 -5.72 6.20
CA LEU A 106 -4.43 -7.02 5.97
C LEU A 106 -3.50 -7.42 7.13
N ALA A 107 -2.66 -6.52 7.63
CA ALA A 107 -1.74 -6.82 8.73
C ALA A 107 -2.48 -7.31 9.98
N ALA A 108 -3.60 -6.65 10.30
CA ALA A 108 -4.47 -7.05 11.40
C ALA A 108 -5.14 -8.40 11.12
N LEU A 109 -5.80 -8.55 9.97
CA LEU A 109 -6.53 -9.77 9.62
C LEU A 109 -5.63 -10.99 9.50
N PHE A 110 -4.48 -10.87 8.85
CA PHE A 110 -3.58 -11.99 8.61
C PHE A 110 -3.13 -12.62 9.92
N SER A 111 -2.68 -11.80 10.87
CA SER A 111 -2.23 -12.25 12.19
C SER A 111 -3.40 -12.71 13.08
N TRP A 112 -4.57 -12.07 12.95
CA TRP A 112 -5.75 -12.36 13.77
C TRP A 112 -6.53 -13.61 13.36
N ALA A 113 -6.65 -13.84 12.05
CA ALA A 113 -7.47 -14.89 11.45
C ALA A 113 -6.82 -16.27 11.54
N GLU A 114 -5.49 -16.34 11.55
CA GLU A 114 -4.73 -17.59 11.57
C GLU A 114 -5.13 -18.50 12.75
N ASN A 115 -5.35 -17.95 13.94
CA ASN A 115 -5.79 -18.73 15.12
C ASN A 115 -7.31 -18.94 15.23
N ARG A 116 -8.07 -18.41 14.27
CA ARG A 116 -9.54 -18.46 14.27
C ARG A 116 -10.11 -19.36 13.20
N HIS A 117 -9.24 -19.96 12.38
CA HIS A 117 -9.63 -20.89 11.32
C HIS A 117 -10.71 -20.32 10.40
N LEU A 118 -10.63 -19.01 10.09
CA LEU A 118 -11.58 -18.37 9.19
C LEU A 118 -11.47 -18.97 7.80
N SER A 119 -12.60 -19.10 7.12
CA SER A 119 -12.63 -19.40 5.69
C SER A 119 -12.13 -18.22 4.87
N GLY A 120 -11.69 -18.49 3.65
CA GLY A 120 -11.23 -17.45 2.73
C GLY A 120 -12.31 -16.43 2.35
N LYS A 121 -13.59 -16.84 2.33
CA LYS A 121 -14.73 -15.92 2.13
C LYS A 121 -14.91 -14.95 3.30
N GLU A 122 -14.81 -15.45 4.53
CA GLU A 122 -14.87 -14.59 5.73
C GLU A 122 -13.70 -13.61 5.76
N PHE A 123 -12.51 -14.07 5.39
CA PHE A 123 -11.32 -13.23 5.28
C PHE A 123 -11.48 -12.12 4.23
N LEU A 124 -11.95 -12.47 3.02
CA LEU A 124 -12.20 -11.51 1.93
C LEU A 124 -13.25 -10.48 2.34
N LEU A 125 -14.36 -10.90 2.93
CA LEU A 125 -15.41 -10.02 3.41
C LEU A 125 -14.89 -9.04 4.46
N ALA A 126 -14.15 -9.54 5.46
CA ALA A 126 -13.57 -8.72 6.50
C ALA A 126 -12.54 -7.73 5.93
N PHE A 127 -11.73 -8.15 4.96
CA PHE A 127 -10.77 -7.30 4.29
C PHE A 127 -11.45 -6.15 3.53
N VAL A 128 -12.52 -6.44 2.79
CA VAL A 128 -13.32 -5.42 2.10
C VAL A 128 -13.93 -4.43 3.10
N CYS A 129 -14.50 -4.90 4.22
CA CYS A 129 -15.00 -4.01 5.28
C CYS A 129 -13.91 -3.05 5.79
N GLY A 130 -12.69 -3.56 5.99
CA GLY A 130 -11.56 -2.74 6.43
C GLY A 130 -11.14 -1.68 5.42
N VAL A 131 -10.99 -2.07 4.15
CA VAL A 131 -10.64 -1.14 3.07
C VAL A 131 -11.71 -0.05 2.92
N GLU A 132 -12.99 -0.44 2.89
CA GLU A 132 -14.10 0.51 2.74
C GLU A 132 -14.18 1.48 3.94
N ALA A 133 -14.02 0.99 5.18
CA ALA A 133 -14.06 1.84 6.37
C ALA A 133 -12.92 2.87 6.36
N GLN A 134 -11.70 2.41 6.07
CA GLN A 134 -10.51 3.26 6.00
C GLN A 134 -10.67 4.34 4.91
N CYS A 135 -11.15 3.96 3.73
CA CYS A 135 -11.39 4.89 2.62
C CYS A 135 -12.54 5.86 2.89
N ALA A 136 -13.64 5.43 3.52
CA ALA A 136 -14.77 6.31 3.84
C ALA A 136 -14.36 7.43 4.81
N VAL A 137 -13.68 7.08 5.91
CA VAL A 137 -13.15 8.06 6.85
C VAL A 137 -12.12 8.96 6.18
N GLY A 138 -11.22 8.39 5.38
CA GLY A 138 -10.24 9.13 4.60
C GLY A 138 -10.85 10.14 3.63
N ASN A 139 -11.91 9.73 2.95
CA ASN A 139 -12.63 10.58 2.01
C ASN A 139 -13.30 11.76 2.70
N ALA A 140 -13.83 11.55 3.91
CA ALA A 140 -14.51 12.57 4.70
C ALA A 140 -13.57 13.69 5.18
N ILE A 141 -12.31 13.38 5.46
CA ILE A 141 -11.33 14.34 6.02
C ILE A 141 -10.38 14.95 4.97
N SER A 142 -10.39 14.43 3.74
CA SER A 142 -9.53 14.90 2.65
C SER A 142 -10.10 16.15 1.94
N PRO A 143 -9.25 17.06 1.42
CA PRO A 143 -7.78 17.02 1.46
C PRO A 143 -7.16 17.68 2.69
N GLY A 144 -7.95 18.36 3.54
CA GLY A 144 -7.46 19.18 4.65
C GLY A 144 -6.55 18.43 5.62
N HIS A 145 -6.95 17.21 6.04
CA HIS A 145 -6.18 16.39 6.97
C HIS A 145 -4.76 16.11 6.49
N TYR A 146 -4.61 15.61 5.26
CA TYR A 146 -3.30 15.28 4.70
C TYR A 146 -2.46 16.53 4.44
N ARG A 147 -3.10 17.60 3.94
CA ARG A 147 -2.45 18.89 3.69
C ARG A 147 -1.84 19.47 4.96
N ASP A 148 -2.55 19.39 6.08
CA ASP A 148 -2.13 19.95 7.37
C ASP A 148 -1.08 19.10 8.10
N GLY A 149 -0.60 18.01 7.47
CA GLY A 149 0.60 17.29 7.91
C GLY A 149 0.33 15.92 8.53
N TRP A 150 -0.91 15.46 8.58
CA TRP A 150 -1.22 14.10 9.05
C TRP A 150 -0.85 13.05 8.02
N HIS A 151 -0.32 11.92 8.51
CA HIS A 151 -0.15 10.74 7.68
C HIS A 151 -1.46 9.95 7.67
N ILE A 152 -2.26 10.20 6.65
CA ILE A 152 -3.63 9.69 6.55
C ILE A 152 -3.72 8.17 6.66
N THR A 153 -2.75 7.42 6.13
CA THR A 153 -2.70 5.94 6.27
C THR A 153 -2.57 5.49 7.72
N GLY A 154 -1.77 6.20 8.54
CA GLY A 154 -1.62 5.89 9.96
C GLY A 154 -2.85 6.23 10.77
N THR A 155 -3.45 7.40 10.50
CA THR A 155 -4.64 7.84 11.21
C THR A 155 -5.85 7.00 10.83
N THR A 156 -6.14 6.84 9.53
CA THR A 156 -7.34 6.14 9.09
C THR A 156 -7.21 4.63 9.10
N GLY A 157 -5.99 4.10 9.08
CA GLY A 157 -5.73 2.66 9.15
C GLY A 157 -6.31 1.99 10.38
N SER A 158 -6.41 2.71 11.51
CA SER A 158 -7.00 2.17 12.75
C SER A 158 -8.48 1.81 12.56
N PHE A 159 -9.22 2.59 11.77
CA PHE A 159 -10.62 2.28 11.44
C PHE A 159 -10.73 1.07 10.52
N GLY A 160 -9.83 0.95 9.54
CA GLY A 160 -9.81 -0.20 8.64
C GLY A 160 -9.53 -1.50 9.37
N ALA A 161 -8.50 -1.53 10.22
CA ALA A 161 -8.22 -2.70 11.04
C ALA A 161 -9.35 -3.00 12.04
N ALA A 162 -9.95 -1.98 12.67
CA ALA A 162 -11.08 -2.17 13.59
C ALA A 162 -12.29 -2.77 12.88
N ALA A 163 -12.68 -2.24 11.71
CA ALA A 163 -13.80 -2.75 10.93
C ALA A 163 -13.57 -4.18 10.45
N ALA A 164 -12.36 -4.47 9.98
CA ALA A 164 -11.98 -5.81 9.55
C ALA A 164 -12.10 -6.83 10.70
N VAL A 165 -11.49 -6.55 11.85
CA VAL A 165 -11.52 -7.45 13.01
C VAL A 165 -12.93 -7.56 13.59
N ALA A 166 -13.66 -6.44 13.72
CA ALA A 166 -15.05 -6.43 14.16
C ALA A 166 -15.95 -7.30 13.29
N LYS A 167 -15.70 -7.34 11.96
CA LYS A 167 -16.44 -8.20 11.05
C LYS A 167 -16.18 -9.68 11.32
N THR A 168 -14.94 -10.07 11.61
CA THR A 168 -14.60 -11.46 11.97
C THR A 168 -15.18 -11.90 13.33
N LEU A 169 -15.48 -10.93 14.20
CA LEU A 169 -16.07 -11.16 15.52
C LEU A 169 -17.60 -11.19 15.49
N ASP A 170 -18.21 -11.02 14.32
CA ASP A 170 -19.67 -10.93 14.12
C ASP A 170 -20.33 -9.93 15.07
N LEU A 171 -19.70 -8.76 15.26
CA LEU A 171 -20.24 -7.73 16.15
C LEU A 171 -21.54 -7.14 15.56
N ASP A 172 -22.57 -7.02 16.41
CA ASP A 172 -23.77 -6.26 16.09
C ASP A 172 -23.46 -4.78 15.80
N SER A 173 -24.41 -4.06 15.20
CA SER A 173 -24.20 -2.67 14.78
C SER A 173 -23.79 -1.72 15.92
N HIS A 174 -24.23 -1.97 17.16
CA HIS A 174 -23.88 -1.12 18.30
C HIS A 174 -22.43 -1.36 18.74
N ARG A 175 -22.04 -2.62 18.90
CA ARG A 175 -20.64 -2.98 19.22
C ARG A 175 -19.69 -2.63 18.08
N PHE A 176 -20.12 -2.76 16.84
CA PHE A 176 -19.33 -2.35 15.67
C PHE A 176 -19.09 -0.83 15.68
N ALA A 177 -20.10 -0.02 16.01
CA ALA A 177 -19.94 1.43 16.18
C ALA A 177 -18.97 1.76 17.32
N ALA A 178 -19.03 1.02 18.44
CA ALA A 178 -18.09 1.18 19.53
C ALA A 178 -16.64 0.83 19.12
N ALA A 179 -16.43 -0.22 18.33
CA ALA A 179 -15.11 -0.57 17.80
C ALA A 179 -14.52 0.57 16.94
N LEU A 180 -15.33 1.17 16.06
CA LEU A 180 -14.91 2.35 15.28
C LEU A 180 -14.63 3.57 16.18
N GLY A 181 -15.39 3.75 17.26
CA GLY A 181 -15.16 4.80 18.24
C GLY A 181 -13.87 4.62 19.05
N HIS A 182 -13.54 3.41 19.46
CA HIS A 182 -12.26 3.10 20.12
C HIS A 182 -11.08 3.39 19.20
N ALA A 183 -11.20 3.07 17.91
CA ALA A 183 -10.20 3.40 16.90
C ALA A 183 -9.96 4.92 16.77
N CYS A 184 -10.99 5.76 16.92
CA CYS A 184 -10.83 7.24 16.89
C CYS A 184 -9.80 7.72 17.91
N SER A 185 -9.82 7.16 19.13
CA SER A 185 -8.97 7.59 20.24
C SER A 185 -7.53 7.11 20.15
N MET A 186 -7.23 6.21 19.21
CA MET A 186 -5.90 5.65 18.97
C MET A 186 -5.32 6.04 17.61
N ALA A 187 -6.12 6.71 16.76
CA ALA A 187 -5.71 7.15 15.43
C ALA A 187 -4.59 8.20 15.49
N GLY A 188 -3.44 7.90 14.89
CA GLY A 188 -2.28 8.79 14.90
C GLY A 188 -1.29 8.54 13.76
N GLY A 189 -0.39 9.51 13.56
CA GLY A 189 0.68 9.45 12.56
C GLY A 189 0.82 10.75 11.78
N ILE A 190 2.06 11.23 11.57
CA ILE A 190 2.33 12.52 10.93
C ILE A 190 3.32 12.40 9.77
N ARG A 191 3.15 13.21 8.74
CA ARG A 191 4.00 13.26 7.54
C ARG A 191 5.43 13.71 7.84
N ALA A 192 5.66 14.40 8.96
CA ALA A 192 7.00 14.80 9.39
C ALA A 192 7.96 13.60 9.59
N MET A 193 7.42 12.38 9.70
CA MET A 193 8.20 11.14 9.83
C MET A 193 8.61 10.52 8.48
N PHE A 194 8.17 11.07 7.34
CA PHE A 194 8.51 10.55 6.02
C PHE A 194 10.03 10.62 5.79
N GLY A 195 10.60 9.58 5.17
CA GLY A 195 12.05 9.42 5.03
C GLY A 195 12.75 8.78 6.24
N THR A 196 11.99 8.34 7.26
CA THR A 196 12.50 7.58 8.42
C THR A 196 11.78 6.25 8.58
N ASP A 197 12.34 5.33 9.35
CA ASP A 197 11.68 4.06 9.72
C ASP A 197 10.30 4.28 10.37
N THR A 198 10.09 5.41 11.07
CA THR A 198 8.82 5.71 11.74
C THR A 198 7.63 5.81 10.77
N LYS A 199 7.85 6.10 9.47
CA LYS A 199 6.77 6.06 8.47
C LYS A 199 6.11 4.68 8.41
N THR A 200 6.89 3.60 8.53
CA THR A 200 6.40 2.22 8.42
C THR A 200 5.68 1.77 9.70
N LEU A 201 6.12 2.28 10.85
CA LEU A 201 5.48 2.05 12.15
C LEU A 201 4.00 2.45 12.13
N HIS A 202 3.63 3.50 11.39
CA HIS A 202 2.24 3.97 11.31
C HIS A 202 1.27 2.88 10.87
N MET A 203 1.64 2.03 9.91
CA MET A 203 0.77 0.94 9.42
C MET A 203 0.65 -0.17 10.46
N GLY A 204 1.77 -0.70 10.96
CA GLY A 204 1.77 -1.75 11.98
C GLY A 204 1.07 -1.32 13.28
N ARG A 205 1.29 -0.07 13.72
CA ARG A 205 0.65 0.45 14.93
C ARG A 205 -0.86 0.65 14.75
N ALA A 206 -1.28 1.18 13.60
CA ALA A 206 -2.70 1.32 13.29
C ALA A 206 -3.41 -0.04 13.22
N ALA A 207 -2.74 -1.08 12.73
CA ALA A 207 -3.27 -2.44 12.70
C ALA A 207 -3.47 -3.00 14.13
N GLN A 208 -2.49 -2.83 15.03
CA GLN A 208 -2.62 -3.19 16.45
C GLN A 208 -3.79 -2.45 17.13
N ASN A 209 -3.92 -1.14 16.87
CA ASN A 209 -5.00 -0.33 17.43
C ASN A 209 -6.37 -0.87 17.02
N GLY A 210 -6.53 -1.33 15.78
CA GLY A 210 -7.78 -1.89 15.29
C GLY A 210 -8.16 -3.22 15.98
N ILE A 211 -7.18 -4.11 16.20
CA ILE A 211 -7.40 -5.35 16.97
C ILE A 211 -7.86 -5.02 18.38
N LEU A 212 -7.17 -4.11 19.08
CA LEU A 212 -7.54 -3.70 20.42
C LEU A 212 -8.95 -3.07 20.45
N ALA A 213 -9.25 -2.19 19.50
CA ALA A 213 -10.54 -1.50 19.40
C ALA A 213 -11.72 -2.48 19.26
N ALA A 214 -11.60 -3.47 18.38
CA ALA A 214 -12.64 -4.49 18.19
C ALA A 214 -12.79 -5.39 19.43
N ASN A 215 -11.69 -5.76 20.09
CA ASN A 215 -11.74 -6.55 21.32
C ASN A 215 -12.36 -5.79 22.49
N LEU A 216 -12.08 -4.49 22.65
CA LEU A 216 -12.72 -3.66 23.65
C LEU A 216 -14.24 -3.64 23.46
N ALA A 217 -14.71 -3.48 22.21
CA ALA A 217 -16.12 -3.50 21.89
C ALA A 217 -16.78 -4.87 22.13
N LEU A 218 -16.09 -5.98 21.81
CA LEU A 218 -16.55 -7.34 22.10
C LEU A 218 -16.84 -7.54 23.59
N HIS A 219 -16.00 -6.97 24.46
CA HIS A 219 -16.11 -7.06 25.92
C HIS A 219 -16.99 -5.97 26.55
N GLY A 220 -17.73 -5.20 25.74
CA GLY A 220 -18.68 -4.21 26.23
C GLY A 220 -18.06 -2.93 26.77
N PHE A 221 -16.80 -2.62 26.42
CA PHE A 221 -16.21 -1.32 26.74
C PHE A 221 -16.93 -0.22 25.95
N GLU A 222 -17.54 0.73 26.67
CA GLU A 222 -18.44 1.74 26.09
C GLU A 222 -17.70 2.81 25.26
N SER A 223 -18.35 3.30 24.20
CA SER A 223 -17.88 4.40 23.34
C SER A 223 -18.95 5.48 23.23
N CYS A 224 -18.57 6.68 22.80
CA CYS A 224 -19.51 7.74 22.45
C CYS A 224 -20.17 7.49 21.08
N THR A 225 -21.36 8.08 20.90
CA THR A 225 -22.01 8.23 19.58
C THR A 225 -21.30 9.28 18.75
N ARG A 226 -21.42 9.20 17.42
CA ARG A 226 -20.81 10.18 16.49
C ARG A 226 -19.30 10.38 16.69
N SER A 227 -18.59 9.30 17.01
CA SER A 227 -17.17 9.33 17.35
C SER A 227 -16.31 9.74 16.16
N ILE A 228 -16.58 9.20 14.96
CA ILE A 228 -15.84 9.53 13.74
C ILE A 228 -16.08 10.99 13.35
N GLU A 229 -17.32 11.48 13.44
CA GLU A 229 -17.65 12.88 13.11
C GLU A 229 -16.94 13.86 14.05
N SER A 230 -16.92 13.54 15.35
CA SER A 230 -16.22 14.35 16.36
C SER A 230 -14.71 14.36 16.13
N TRP A 231 -14.13 13.18 15.85
CA TRP A 231 -12.72 13.04 15.53
C TRP A 231 -12.35 13.77 14.22
N ALA A 232 -13.14 13.63 13.16
CA ALA A 232 -12.90 14.25 11.87
C ALA A 232 -12.78 15.77 11.96
N LYS A 233 -13.65 16.41 12.75
CA LYS A 233 -13.63 17.87 13.02
C LYS A 233 -12.40 18.32 13.81
N LEU A 234 -11.84 17.44 14.64
CA LEU A 234 -10.63 17.74 15.41
C LEU A 234 -9.38 17.72 14.52
N VAL A 235 -9.34 16.79 13.56
CA VAL A 235 -8.11 16.48 12.81
C VAL A 235 -8.07 17.06 11.40
N SER A 236 -9.14 17.72 10.94
CA SER A 236 -9.20 18.32 9.62
C SER A 236 -9.99 19.63 9.61
N PRO A 237 -9.46 20.67 8.93
CA PRO A 237 -10.21 21.92 8.70
C PRO A 237 -11.31 21.75 7.65
N THR A 238 -11.32 20.65 6.89
CA THR A 238 -12.32 20.35 5.86
C THR A 238 -12.89 18.97 6.11
N VAL A 239 -14.17 18.91 6.49
CA VAL A 239 -14.87 17.66 6.77
C VAL A 239 -16.16 17.58 5.96
N ASN A 240 -16.36 16.48 5.25
CA ASN A 240 -17.64 16.10 4.69
C ASN A 240 -18.14 14.81 5.36
N GLU A 241 -18.93 14.95 6.42
CA GLU A 241 -19.44 13.82 7.24
C GLU A 241 -20.28 12.84 6.42
N GLN A 242 -20.94 13.29 5.34
CA GLN A 242 -21.75 12.40 4.50
C GLN A 242 -20.92 11.28 3.89
N LEU A 243 -19.64 11.54 3.57
CA LEU A 243 -18.74 10.55 2.98
C LEU A 243 -18.43 9.37 3.92
N ILE A 244 -18.72 9.50 5.22
CA ILE A 244 -18.52 8.42 6.20
C ILE A 244 -19.52 7.27 5.97
N SER A 245 -20.78 7.55 5.59
CA SER A 245 -21.84 6.54 5.59
C SER A 245 -22.51 6.27 4.24
N ILE A 246 -22.06 6.89 3.14
CA ILE A 246 -22.58 6.64 1.78
C ILE A 246 -21.90 5.44 1.08
N LEU A 247 -21.56 4.40 1.83
CA LEU A 247 -20.86 3.22 1.30
C LEU A 247 -21.68 2.47 0.25
N ALA A 248 -21.01 2.02 -0.81
CA ALA A 248 -21.60 1.20 -1.87
C ALA A 248 -22.88 1.78 -2.51
N GLN A 249 -23.20 3.05 -2.27
CA GLN A 249 -24.38 3.70 -2.86
C GLN A 249 -24.23 3.72 -4.38
N ASP A 250 -25.29 3.32 -5.08
CA ASP A 250 -25.30 3.11 -6.53
C ASP A 250 -24.19 2.16 -7.02
N GLY A 251 -23.77 1.19 -6.19
CA GLY A 251 -22.70 0.24 -6.51
C GLY A 251 -21.28 0.82 -6.45
N LYS A 252 -21.08 1.99 -5.84
CA LYS A 252 -19.77 2.65 -5.75
C LYS A 252 -18.96 2.18 -4.54
N TRP A 253 -18.09 1.21 -4.79
CA TRP A 253 -17.14 0.69 -3.80
C TRP A 253 -15.79 1.43 -3.87
N GLN A 254 -15.23 1.83 -2.73
CA GLN A 254 -13.96 2.54 -2.66
C GLN A 254 -12.76 1.65 -3.01
N ILE A 255 -12.82 0.35 -2.75
CA ILE A 255 -11.76 -0.59 -3.12
C ILE A 255 -11.48 -0.58 -4.64
N LEU A 256 -12.49 -0.30 -5.46
CA LEU A 256 -12.37 -0.18 -6.92
C LEU A 256 -11.62 1.10 -7.35
N GLN A 257 -11.43 2.06 -6.45
CA GLN A 257 -10.66 3.28 -6.66
C GLN A 257 -9.20 3.13 -6.20
N ASN A 258 -8.83 1.95 -5.72
CA ASN A 258 -7.48 1.64 -5.27
C ASN A 258 -6.57 1.24 -6.45
N THR A 259 -5.35 1.74 -6.45
CA THR A 259 -4.35 1.48 -7.49
C THR A 259 -3.11 0.78 -6.93
N PHE A 260 -2.34 0.13 -7.81
CA PHE A 260 -1.14 -0.63 -7.42
C PHE A 260 0.09 -0.01 -8.07
N LYS A 261 1.12 0.25 -7.28
CA LYS A 261 2.37 0.83 -7.77
C LYS A 261 3.15 -0.19 -8.61
N PRO A 262 3.52 0.10 -9.86
CA PRO A 262 4.45 -0.74 -10.64
C PRO A 262 5.90 -0.61 -10.19
N TYR A 263 6.28 0.49 -9.52
CA TYR A 263 7.64 0.74 -9.03
C TYR A 263 7.67 1.11 -7.53
N PRO A 264 8.71 0.71 -6.75
CA PRO A 264 8.82 0.95 -5.31
C PRO A 264 9.31 2.38 -5.03
N CYS A 265 8.55 3.38 -5.48
CA CYS A 265 8.91 4.79 -5.34
C CYS A 265 7.68 5.70 -5.36
N GLY A 266 7.89 7.00 -5.14
CA GLY A 266 6.84 8.00 -5.18
C GLY A 266 6.05 7.96 -6.50
N ILE A 267 4.72 7.88 -6.42
CA ILE A 267 3.85 7.67 -7.59
C ILE A 267 4.02 8.73 -8.68
N VAL A 268 4.36 9.95 -8.29
CA VAL A 268 4.54 11.09 -9.20
C VAL A 268 5.68 10.90 -10.20
N ILE A 269 6.62 9.97 -9.97
CA ILE A 269 7.72 9.70 -10.91
C ILE A 269 7.49 8.46 -11.79
N HIS A 270 6.39 7.74 -11.62
CA HIS A 270 6.07 6.56 -12.43
C HIS A 270 5.96 6.83 -13.95
N PRO A 271 5.37 7.95 -14.44
CA PRO A 271 5.32 8.17 -15.89
C PRO A 271 6.71 8.38 -16.51
N LEU A 272 7.69 8.86 -15.73
CA LEU A 272 9.07 8.98 -16.19
C LEU A 272 9.73 7.61 -16.37
N ILE A 273 9.51 6.69 -15.43
CA ILE A 273 10.02 5.33 -15.48
C ILE A 273 9.40 4.58 -16.66
N ASP A 274 8.07 4.67 -16.82
CA ASP A 274 7.35 4.11 -17.97
C ASP A 274 7.94 4.59 -19.29
N GLY A 275 8.11 5.90 -19.44
CA GLY A 275 8.61 6.47 -20.69
C GLY A 275 10.04 6.06 -21.00
N CYS A 276 10.88 5.85 -19.97
CA CYS A 276 12.24 5.34 -20.14
C CYS A 276 12.25 3.85 -20.57
N LEU A 277 11.41 3.02 -19.94
CA LEU A 277 11.30 1.59 -20.29
C LEU A 277 10.71 1.41 -21.69
N GLU A 278 9.66 2.16 -22.04
CA GLU A 278 9.04 2.13 -23.37
C GLU A 278 9.99 2.62 -24.47
N ALA A 279 10.78 3.66 -24.20
CA ALA A 279 11.68 4.24 -25.20
C ALA A 279 12.74 3.25 -25.70
N PHE A 280 13.21 2.33 -24.85
CA PHE A 280 14.37 1.49 -25.17
C PHE A 280 14.21 0.04 -24.74
N ALA A 281 12.97 -0.48 -24.76
CA ALA A 281 12.67 -1.88 -24.44
C ALA A 281 13.59 -2.89 -25.16
N ASP A 282 13.99 -2.57 -26.40
CA ASP A 282 14.83 -3.43 -27.24
C ASP A 282 16.34 -3.06 -27.25
N ASP A 283 16.79 -1.98 -26.60
CA ASP A 283 18.20 -1.56 -26.56
C ASP A 283 18.75 -1.45 -25.14
N LYS A 284 19.32 -2.56 -24.64
CA LYS A 284 19.95 -2.64 -23.31
C LYS A 284 21.25 -1.83 -23.18
N ALA A 285 21.82 -1.35 -24.29
CA ALA A 285 23.07 -0.57 -24.31
C ALA A 285 22.82 0.94 -24.46
N ILE A 286 21.57 1.40 -24.38
CA ILE A 286 21.24 2.82 -24.60
C ILE A 286 21.97 3.75 -23.63
N ALA A 287 22.16 3.34 -22.38
CA ALA A 287 22.79 4.17 -21.35
C ALA A 287 24.20 4.67 -21.74
N GLU A 288 24.96 3.85 -22.48
CA GLU A 288 26.30 4.17 -22.97
C GLU A 288 26.28 5.22 -24.09
N LYS A 289 25.20 5.23 -24.88
CA LYS A 289 25.00 6.08 -26.06
C LYS A 289 24.28 7.38 -25.75
N LEU A 290 23.69 7.49 -24.56
CA LEU A 290 22.81 8.58 -24.16
C LEU A 290 23.61 9.87 -23.92
N ASP A 291 23.19 10.97 -24.54
CA ASP A 291 23.71 12.31 -24.30
C ASP A 291 22.88 13.02 -23.20
N THR A 292 21.56 13.13 -23.39
CA THR A 292 20.64 13.82 -22.45
C THR A 292 19.25 13.21 -22.43
N VAL A 293 18.55 13.37 -21.31
CA VAL A 293 17.10 13.13 -21.17
C VAL A 293 16.46 14.43 -20.68
N ASP A 294 15.76 15.14 -21.56
CA ASP A 294 14.96 16.29 -21.15
C ASP A 294 13.55 15.80 -20.80
N VAL A 295 13.08 16.12 -19.60
CA VAL A 295 11.75 15.73 -19.13
C VAL A 295 10.93 16.96 -18.76
N LEU A 296 9.66 16.94 -19.14
CA LEU A 296 8.67 17.94 -18.77
C LEU A 296 7.54 17.26 -18.00
N VAL A 297 7.34 17.68 -16.74
CA VAL A 297 6.47 17.00 -15.77
C VAL A 297 5.67 17.98 -14.90
N ASN A 298 4.73 17.48 -14.11
CA ASN A 298 4.08 18.28 -13.08
C ASN A 298 5.09 18.75 -12.00
N PRO A 299 4.96 19.98 -11.44
CA PRO A 299 5.80 20.46 -10.33
C PRO A 299 5.87 19.55 -9.09
N GLN A 300 4.88 18.67 -8.89
CA GLN A 300 4.89 17.65 -7.84
C GLN A 300 6.14 16.78 -7.86
N CYS A 301 6.65 16.43 -9.05
CA CYS A 301 7.83 15.59 -9.21
C CYS A 301 9.05 16.21 -8.53
N ILE A 302 9.27 17.51 -8.71
CA ILE A 302 10.38 18.24 -8.08
C ILE A 302 10.10 18.46 -6.59
N ARG A 303 8.85 18.76 -6.22
CA ARG A 303 8.51 18.99 -4.82
C ARG A 303 8.72 17.75 -3.95
N LEU A 304 8.43 16.56 -4.48
CA LEU A 304 8.40 15.32 -3.71
C LEU A 304 9.59 14.39 -4.01
N CYS A 305 10.17 14.46 -5.21
CA CYS A 305 11.15 13.47 -5.69
C CYS A 305 12.38 14.09 -6.38
N SER A 306 12.92 15.19 -5.85
CA SER A 306 14.03 15.95 -6.46
C SER A 306 15.44 15.56 -6.01
N ILE A 307 15.61 14.50 -5.21
CA ILE A 307 16.94 14.10 -4.75
C ILE A 307 17.75 13.64 -5.96
N LYS A 308 18.72 14.45 -6.42
CA LYS A 308 19.48 14.13 -7.64
C LYS A 308 20.49 13.00 -7.45
N HIS A 309 21.18 12.99 -6.31
CA HIS A 309 22.20 12.00 -5.97
C HIS A 309 21.85 11.30 -4.65
N PRO A 310 20.84 10.41 -4.63
CA PRO A 310 20.52 9.63 -3.45
C PRO A 310 21.72 8.80 -3.02
N LYS A 311 21.97 8.75 -1.72
CA LYS A 311 23.06 8.01 -1.05
C LYS A 311 22.60 6.68 -0.46
N SER A 312 21.29 6.50 -0.33
CA SER A 312 20.66 5.29 0.22
C SER A 312 19.40 4.96 -0.57
N GLY A 313 18.92 3.73 -0.43
CA GLY A 313 17.66 3.28 -1.03
C GLY A 313 16.47 4.10 -0.56
N LEU A 314 16.45 4.49 0.72
CA LEU A 314 15.42 5.39 1.27
C LEU A 314 15.39 6.76 0.60
N GLU A 315 16.54 7.29 0.17
CA GLU A 315 16.59 8.53 -0.62
C GLU A 315 16.20 8.25 -2.09
N ALA A 316 16.56 7.09 -2.65
CA ALA A 316 16.32 6.75 -4.05
C ALA A 316 14.84 6.67 -4.42
N ILE A 317 13.99 6.21 -3.49
CA ILE A 317 12.53 6.17 -3.72
C ILE A 317 11.92 7.57 -3.89
N PHE A 318 12.67 8.64 -3.54
CA PHE A 318 12.33 10.04 -3.74
C PHE A 318 13.25 10.72 -4.77
N SER A 319 13.72 9.97 -5.78
CA SER A 319 14.58 10.48 -6.84
C SER A 319 14.04 10.16 -8.22
N LEU A 320 13.46 11.17 -8.89
CA LEU A 320 13.06 11.07 -10.30
C LEU A 320 14.26 10.73 -11.20
N TYR A 321 15.44 11.28 -10.84
CA TYR A 321 16.69 11.08 -11.58
C TYR A 321 17.10 9.61 -11.54
N HIS A 322 17.04 9.01 -10.35
CA HIS A 322 17.36 7.61 -10.15
C HIS A 322 16.36 6.71 -10.87
N GLY A 323 15.05 7.00 -10.78
CA GLY A 323 14.01 6.26 -11.50
C GLY A 323 14.26 6.19 -13.01
N CYS A 324 14.54 7.34 -13.65
CA CYS A 324 14.92 7.38 -15.06
C CYS A 324 16.20 6.57 -15.33
N ALA A 325 17.22 6.74 -14.48
CA ALA A 325 18.51 6.12 -14.67
C ALA A 325 18.47 4.60 -14.59
N VAL A 326 17.76 4.03 -13.60
CA VAL A 326 17.65 2.57 -13.48
C VAL A 326 16.84 1.96 -14.61
N ALA A 327 15.79 2.62 -15.07
CA ALA A 327 15.02 2.20 -16.23
C ALA A 327 15.91 2.11 -17.49
N LEU A 328 16.75 3.12 -17.73
CA LEU A 328 17.63 3.17 -18.91
C LEU A 328 18.86 2.26 -18.81
N VAL A 329 19.40 2.04 -17.61
CA VAL A 329 20.62 1.24 -17.38
C VAL A 329 20.30 -0.26 -17.21
N ARG A 330 19.19 -0.57 -16.53
CA ARG A 330 18.83 -1.95 -16.16
C ARG A 330 17.66 -2.49 -16.96
N GLY A 331 16.90 -1.65 -17.67
CA GLY A 331 15.67 -2.06 -18.33
C GLY A 331 14.59 -2.52 -17.35
N HIS A 332 14.72 -2.17 -16.07
CA HIS A 332 13.84 -2.58 -14.99
C HIS A 332 13.92 -1.59 -13.82
N ALA A 333 12.89 -1.52 -12.98
CA ALA A 333 12.80 -0.60 -11.85
C ALA A 333 12.06 -1.24 -10.65
N GLY A 334 12.46 -2.46 -10.29
CA GLY A 334 11.98 -3.18 -9.10
C GLY A 334 12.81 -2.88 -7.84
N PRO A 335 12.51 -3.52 -6.70
CA PRO A 335 13.19 -3.27 -5.43
C PRO A 335 14.72 -3.34 -5.50
N SER A 336 15.26 -4.26 -6.29
CA SER A 336 16.71 -4.42 -6.47
C SER A 336 17.39 -3.17 -7.08
N GLN A 337 16.66 -2.35 -7.84
CA GLN A 337 17.17 -1.10 -8.43
C GLN A 337 17.10 0.09 -7.46
N PHE A 338 16.42 -0.01 -6.33
CA PHE A 338 16.31 1.05 -5.32
C PHE A 338 17.10 0.73 -4.05
N THR A 339 18.13 -0.12 -4.15
CA THR A 339 19.02 -0.47 -3.03
C THR A 339 20.17 0.54 -2.86
N ASP A 340 20.82 0.54 -1.69
CA ASP A 340 22.05 1.31 -1.45
C ASP A 340 23.14 0.99 -2.48
N GLN A 341 23.25 -0.28 -2.89
CA GLN A 341 24.19 -0.72 -3.92
C GLN A 341 23.87 -0.06 -5.27
N ALA A 342 22.59 -0.05 -5.68
CA ALA A 342 22.17 0.59 -6.93
C ALA A 342 22.39 2.12 -6.90
N CYS A 343 22.24 2.76 -5.75
CA CYS A 343 22.51 4.20 -5.57
C CYS A 343 23.98 4.58 -5.84
N ASN A 344 24.90 3.67 -5.53
CA ASN A 344 26.34 3.87 -5.65
C ASN A 344 26.93 3.33 -6.97
N ASP A 345 26.09 2.79 -7.86
CA ASP A 345 26.50 2.29 -9.16
C ASP A 345 26.93 3.46 -10.09
N ALA A 346 28.13 3.36 -10.65
CA ALA A 346 28.70 4.41 -11.49
C ALA A 346 27.93 4.63 -12.81
N ALA A 347 27.37 3.57 -13.41
CA ALA A 347 26.59 3.70 -14.64
C ALA A 347 25.26 4.39 -14.37
N ILE A 348 24.58 4.04 -13.27
CA ILE A 348 23.34 4.72 -12.83
C ILE A 348 23.65 6.19 -12.49
N THR A 349 24.75 6.46 -11.78
CA THR A 349 25.23 7.82 -11.49
C THR A 349 25.42 8.65 -12.75
N SER A 350 26.11 8.10 -13.75
CA SER A 350 26.35 8.80 -15.00
C SER A 350 25.05 9.17 -15.73
N VAL A 351 24.03 8.30 -15.72
CA VAL A 351 22.74 8.61 -16.35
C VAL A 351 21.93 9.63 -15.56
N ARG A 352 21.98 9.62 -14.22
CA ARG A 352 21.32 10.64 -13.38
C ARG A 352 21.73 12.06 -13.76
N ASP A 353 23.01 12.25 -14.09
CA ASP A 353 23.55 13.56 -14.50
C ASP A 353 23.09 14.05 -15.87
N LYS A 354 22.59 13.13 -16.71
CA LYS A 354 22.08 13.42 -18.05
C LYS A 354 20.60 13.82 -18.04
N VAL A 355 19.88 13.63 -16.94
CA VAL A 355 18.46 13.97 -16.81
C VAL A 355 18.31 15.45 -16.46
N LYS A 356 17.56 16.18 -17.28
CA LYS A 356 17.24 17.61 -17.14
C LYS A 356 15.73 17.75 -17.01
N VAL A 357 15.30 18.45 -15.96
CA VAL A 357 13.88 18.54 -15.59
C VAL A 357 13.36 19.95 -15.79
N ALA A 358 12.23 20.06 -16.48
CA ALA A 358 11.38 21.23 -16.51
C ALA A 358 9.99 20.87 -15.96
N THR A 359 9.28 21.86 -15.43
CA THR A 359 7.94 21.64 -14.85
C THR A 359 6.89 22.52 -15.51
N ASN A 360 5.67 21.99 -15.64
CA ASN A 360 4.50 22.75 -16.11
C ASN A 360 3.26 22.34 -15.31
N GLU A 361 2.53 23.31 -14.74
CA GLU A 361 1.30 23.08 -13.97
C GLU A 361 0.15 22.49 -14.81
N ALA A 362 0.19 22.66 -16.13
CA ALA A 362 -0.81 22.09 -17.03
C ALA A 362 -0.65 20.56 -17.24
N ILE A 363 0.47 19.97 -16.82
CA ILE A 363 0.72 18.53 -16.95
C ILE A 363 0.09 17.80 -15.77
N HIS A 364 -0.62 16.71 -16.04
CA HIS A 364 -1.20 15.87 -14.99
C HIS A 364 -0.11 15.18 -14.13
N ASP A 365 -0.45 14.79 -12.91
CA ASP A 365 0.49 14.16 -11.98
C ASP A 365 0.93 12.74 -12.39
N ASP A 366 0.19 12.09 -13.29
CA ASP A 366 0.51 10.81 -13.90
C ASP A 366 0.96 10.93 -15.38
N GLU A 367 1.33 12.14 -15.83
CA GLU A 367 1.72 12.45 -17.21
C GLU A 367 3.19 12.92 -17.29
N ALA A 368 3.88 12.55 -18.37
CA ALA A 368 5.23 13.06 -18.65
C ALA A 368 5.55 13.12 -20.15
N TYR A 369 6.34 14.13 -20.54
CA TYR A 369 6.99 14.20 -21.84
C TYR A 369 8.50 14.00 -21.67
N LEU A 370 9.07 13.10 -22.47
CA LEU A 370 10.50 12.78 -22.44
C LEU A 370 11.11 12.96 -23.82
N THR A 371 12.23 13.66 -23.91
CA THR A 371 13.06 13.78 -25.11
C THR A 371 14.45 13.24 -24.85
N PHE A 372 14.78 12.15 -25.52
CA PHE A 372 16.07 11.47 -25.42
C PHE A 372 16.97 11.90 -26.58
N ARG A 373 18.19 12.35 -26.28
CA ARG A 373 19.24 12.55 -27.29
C ARG A 373 20.35 11.55 -27.06
N TYR A 374 20.75 10.83 -28.11
CA TYR A 374 21.71 9.73 -28.02
C TYR A 374 22.47 9.56 -29.35
N ARG A 375 23.53 8.74 -29.35
CA ARG A 375 24.39 8.52 -30.53
C ARG A 375 24.48 7.05 -30.91
N CYS A 376 24.02 6.74 -32.12
CA CYS A 376 24.23 5.45 -32.78
C CYS A 376 24.98 5.70 -34.10
N GLY A 377 26.27 6.06 -34.00
CA GLY A 377 27.07 6.55 -35.13
C GLY A 377 26.80 8.02 -35.48
N ALA A 378 25.53 8.42 -35.56
CA ALA A 378 25.08 9.81 -35.72
C ALA A 378 24.17 10.25 -34.55
N PRO A 379 24.03 11.57 -34.28
CA PRO A 379 23.06 12.07 -33.31
C PRO A 379 21.63 11.66 -33.65
N GLN A 380 20.89 11.16 -32.66
CA GLN A 380 19.49 10.75 -32.76
C GLN A 380 18.67 11.46 -31.69
N GLU A 381 17.37 11.62 -31.96
CA GLU A 381 16.38 12.12 -31.00
C GLU A 381 15.18 11.17 -30.97
N LYS A 382 14.70 10.82 -29.79
CA LYS A 382 13.45 10.07 -29.58
C LYS A 382 12.58 10.81 -28.58
N LYS A 383 11.27 10.94 -28.88
CA LYS A 383 10.28 11.57 -28.01
C LYS A 383 9.26 10.54 -27.56
N ILE A 384 8.95 10.55 -26.27
CA ILE A 384 7.89 9.74 -25.66
C ILE A 384 6.95 10.68 -24.91
N HIS A 385 5.66 10.41 -25.02
CA HIS A 385 4.62 11.03 -24.21
C HIS A 385 3.89 9.93 -23.48
N VAL A 386 4.01 9.93 -22.15
CA VAL A 386 3.22 9.07 -21.29
C VAL A 386 2.02 9.90 -20.84
N GLN A 387 0.86 9.62 -21.44
CA GLN A 387 -0.39 10.31 -21.09
C GLN A 387 -0.88 9.90 -19.70
N HIS A 388 -0.76 8.61 -19.38
CA HIS A 388 -1.13 8.03 -18.09
C HIS A 388 -0.13 6.96 -17.68
N ALA A 389 0.41 7.09 -16.47
CA ALA A 389 1.34 6.13 -15.89
C ALA A 389 0.68 4.77 -15.64
N THR A 390 1.44 3.71 -15.83
CA THR A 390 1.05 2.34 -15.43
C THR A 390 0.71 2.31 -13.95
N GLY A 391 -0.36 1.59 -13.61
CA GLY A 391 -0.86 1.49 -12.25
C GLY A 391 -1.99 2.47 -11.93
N CYS A 392 -2.19 3.57 -12.67
CA CYS A 392 -3.31 4.48 -12.42
C CYS A 392 -4.67 3.86 -12.81
N LEU A 393 -5.78 4.53 -12.51
CA LEU A 393 -7.13 4.00 -12.77
C LEU A 393 -7.43 3.81 -14.26
N THR A 394 -6.87 4.65 -15.14
CA THR A 394 -7.07 4.55 -16.60
C THR A 394 -6.11 3.55 -17.26
N ARG A 395 -4.99 3.22 -16.59
CA ARG A 395 -4.00 2.24 -17.04
C ARG A 395 -3.59 1.31 -15.88
N PRO A 396 -4.52 0.49 -15.36
CA PRO A 396 -4.26 -0.34 -14.18
C PRO A 396 -3.22 -1.42 -14.48
N MET A 397 -2.49 -1.86 -13.44
CA MET A 397 -1.60 -3.03 -13.58
C MET A 397 -2.40 -4.26 -14.02
N THR A 398 -1.93 -4.99 -15.02
CA THR A 398 -2.59 -6.23 -15.44
C THR A 398 -2.43 -7.31 -14.37
N LYS A 399 -3.26 -8.37 -14.44
CA LYS A 399 -3.09 -9.57 -13.60
C LYS A 399 -1.66 -10.13 -13.71
N LEU A 400 -1.16 -10.29 -14.93
CA LEU A 400 0.20 -10.78 -15.19
C LEU A 400 1.27 -9.88 -14.56
N SER A 401 1.14 -8.56 -14.67
CA SER A 401 2.10 -7.63 -14.07
C SER A 401 2.10 -7.69 -12.53
N LEU A 402 0.95 -7.96 -11.90
CA LEU A 402 0.87 -8.17 -10.45
C LEU A 402 1.47 -9.52 -10.04
N GLU A 403 1.29 -10.57 -10.84
CA GLU A 403 1.93 -11.88 -10.64
C GLU A 403 3.45 -11.78 -10.74
N GLU A 404 3.96 -11.10 -11.77
CA GLU A 404 5.40 -10.83 -11.94
C GLU A 404 5.95 -10.02 -10.77
N LYS A 405 5.25 -8.95 -10.36
CA LYS A 405 5.62 -8.14 -9.18
C LYS A 405 5.64 -8.96 -7.89
N PHE A 406 4.67 -9.86 -7.70
CA PHE A 406 4.64 -10.73 -6.53
C PHE A 406 5.83 -11.70 -6.54
N LEU A 407 6.09 -12.36 -7.67
CA LEU A 407 7.17 -13.32 -7.81
C LEU A 407 8.55 -12.68 -7.64
N ASP A 408 8.78 -11.47 -8.19
CA ASP A 408 10.04 -10.74 -8.02
C ASP A 408 10.39 -10.53 -6.53
N GLN A 409 9.37 -10.32 -5.68
CA GLN A 409 9.55 -10.10 -4.25
C GLN A 409 9.53 -11.39 -3.42
N ALA A 410 8.69 -12.36 -3.80
CA ALA A 410 8.48 -13.58 -3.02
C ALA A 410 9.55 -14.65 -3.29
N VAL A 411 9.99 -14.82 -4.55
CA VAL A 411 10.94 -15.88 -4.92
C VAL A 411 12.27 -15.80 -4.17
N PRO A 412 12.89 -14.62 -3.97
CA PRO A 412 14.12 -14.51 -3.20
C PRO A 412 14.00 -14.93 -1.73
N ILE A 413 12.77 -14.91 -1.17
CA ILE A 413 12.52 -15.11 0.26
C ILE A 413 12.00 -16.53 0.55
N ILE A 414 10.92 -16.94 -0.12
CA ILE A 414 10.24 -18.22 0.13
C ILE A 414 10.53 -19.29 -0.94
N GLY A 415 11.31 -18.94 -1.98
CA GLY A 415 11.64 -19.84 -3.08
C GLY A 415 10.54 -19.96 -4.15
N LYS A 416 10.94 -20.37 -5.36
CA LYS A 416 10.06 -20.35 -6.55
C LYS A 416 8.78 -21.16 -6.41
N GLN A 417 8.89 -22.40 -5.95
CA GLN A 417 7.75 -23.30 -5.86
C GLN A 417 6.70 -22.78 -4.85
N ARG A 418 7.14 -22.36 -3.66
CA ARG A 418 6.24 -21.85 -2.63
C ARG A 418 5.64 -20.50 -3.02
N ALA A 419 6.42 -19.63 -3.67
CA ALA A 419 5.90 -18.38 -4.22
C ALA A 419 4.77 -18.63 -5.24
N GLN A 420 4.92 -19.60 -6.16
CA GLN A 420 3.86 -19.96 -7.09
C GLN A 420 2.61 -20.46 -6.37
N MET A 421 2.76 -21.35 -5.38
CA MET A 421 1.63 -21.84 -4.57
C MET A 421 0.93 -20.72 -3.80
N ALA A 422 1.69 -19.81 -3.18
CA ALA A 422 1.16 -18.66 -2.46
C ALA A 422 0.38 -17.71 -3.38
N MET A 423 0.89 -17.48 -4.59
CA MET A 423 0.24 -16.66 -5.62
C MET A 423 -1.06 -17.28 -6.09
N GLU A 424 -1.06 -18.56 -6.44
CA GLU A 424 -2.24 -19.31 -6.87
C GLU A 424 -3.32 -19.34 -5.77
N ALA A 425 -2.93 -19.59 -4.52
CA ALA A 425 -3.84 -19.58 -3.38
C ALA A 425 -4.43 -18.18 -3.14
N SER A 426 -3.66 -17.10 -3.37
CA SER A 426 -4.15 -15.73 -3.24
C SER A 426 -5.22 -15.39 -4.30
N TRP A 427 -5.07 -15.92 -5.52
CA TRP A 427 -6.08 -15.75 -6.58
C TRP A 427 -7.32 -16.61 -6.40
N ASN A 428 -7.21 -17.70 -5.63
CA ASN A 428 -8.27 -18.66 -5.34
C ASN A 428 -8.74 -18.56 -3.88
N LEU A 429 -8.53 -17.41 -3.24
CA LEU A 429 -8.66 -17.24 -1.79
C LEU A 429 -10.07 -17.60 -1.31
N GLU A 430 -11.12 -17.30 -2.08
CA GLU A 430 -12.51 -17.64 -1.76
C GLU A 430 -12.78 -19.13 -1.56
N ASN A 431 -11.88 -20.00 -2.05
CA ASN A 431 -11.99 -21.46 -1.95
C ASN A 431 -11.05 -22.04 -0.87
N VAL A 432 -10.30 -21.20 -0.16
CA VAL A 432 -9.51 -21.62 1.00
C VAL A 432 -10.45 -21.95 2.16
N GLY A 433 -10.39 -23.19 2.64
CA GLY A 433 -11.21 -23.65 3.77
C GLY A 433 -10.76 -23.07 5.11
N ASP A 434 -9.45 -22.85 5.28
CA ASP A 434 -8.84 -22.34 6.50
C ASP A 434 -7.65 -21.41 6.18
N ILE A 435 -7.74 -20.15 6.62
CA ILE A 435 -6.68 -19.14 6.45
C ILE A 435 -5.38 -19.53 7.13
N ALA A 436 -5.38 -20.40 8.14
CA ALA A 436 -4.15 -20.90 8.75
C ALA A 436 -3.28 -21.66 7.74
N ASP A 437 -3.90 -22.45 6.84
CA ASP A 437 -3.17 -23.16 5.78
C ASP A 437 -2.63 -22.18 4.73
N PHE A 438 -3.39 -21.14 4.41
CA PHE A 438 -2.95 -20.06 3.54
C PHE A 438 -1.75 -19.30 4.14
N ALA A 439 -1.79 -18.96 5.42
CA ALA A 439 -0.74 -18.23 6.11
C ALA A 439 0.60 -18.97 6.09
N ARG A 440 0.59 -20.30 6.23
CA ARG A 440 1.80 -21.15 6.17
C ARG A 440 2.55 -21.04 4.85
N LEU A 441 1.89 -20.69 3.73
CA LEU A 441 2.55 -20.49 2.44
C LEU A 441 3.52 -19.29 2.46
N PHE A 442 3.38 -18.39 3.42
CA PHE A 442 4.20 -17.18 3.56
C PHE A 442 5.24 -17.30 4.69
N SER A 443 5.32 -18.45 5.37
CA SER A 443 6.31 -18.74 6.42
C SER A 443 7.50 -19.55 5.89
N LEU A 444 8.64 -19.45 6.56
CA LEU A 444 9.81 -20.30 6.37
C LEU A 444 9.89 -21.48 7.36
N LEU A 445 8.99 -21.59 8.35
CA LEU A 445 9.05 -22.58 9.46
C LEU A 445 9.18 -24.04 8.97
N HIS A 446 8.58 -24.39 7.83
CA HIS A 446 8.62 -25.74 7.26
C HIS A 446 9.65 -25.88 6.11
N GLN A 447 10.89 -25.44 6.33
CA GLN A 447 12.00 -25.59 5.37
C GLN A 447 12.87 -26.84 5.57
N SER A 448 12.43 -27.82 6.37
CA SER A 448 13.12 -29.09 6.57
C SER A 448 12.75 -30.17 5.56
#